data_AF-A0AAV9SNC5-F1
#
_entry.id   AF-A0AAV9SNC5-F1
#
_cell.length_a   1.000
_cell.length_b   1.000
_cell.length_c   1.000
_cell.angle_alpha   90.00
_cell.angle_beta   90.00
_cell.angle_gamma   90.00
#
_symmetry.space_group_name_H-M   'P 1'
#
loop_
_entity.id
_entity.type
_entity.pdbx_description
1 polymer ?
#
loop_
_entity_poly.entity_id
_entity_poly.type
_entity_poly.pdbx_seq_one_letter_code
_entity_poly.pdbx_strand_id
1 'polypeptide(L)' 'MAEQLMTLAYENGINLFDTAEVYAAGKAEVVLGNIIKKKGWRRSSLVITTKIFWGGK' A
#
# COMPACT_ATOMS: atom_id res chain seq x y z
N MET A 1 -4.56 -0.53 12.95
CA MET A 1 -3.08 -0.51 12.85
C MET A 1 -2.58 -0.10 11.46
N ALA A 2 -2.75 -0.89 10.39
CA ALA A 2 -2.20 -0.55 9.05
C ALA A 2 -2.61 0.84 8.53
N GLU A 3 -3.90 1.18 8.65
CA GLU A 3 -4.42 2.52 8.27
C GLU A 3 -3.76 3.66 9.07
N GLN A 4 -3.54 3.46 10.38
CA GLN A 4 -2.92 4.48 11.24
C GLN A 4 -1.46 4.70 10.84
N LEU A 5 -0.71 3.63 10.56
CA LEU A 5 0.69 3.72 10.13
C LEU A 5 0.82 4.42 8.78
N MET A 6 0.02 4.03 7.78
CA MET A 6 0.03 4.69 6.48
C MET A 6 -0.40 6.15 6.56
N THR A 7 -1.40 6.46 7.40
CA THR A 7 -1.88 7.83 7.59
C THR A 7 -0.78 8.71 8.18
N LEU A 8 -0.14 8.25 9.26
CA LEU A 8 0.97 8.97 9.88
C LEU A 8 2.12 9.17 8.90
N ALA A 9 2.49 8.15 8.14
CA ALA A 9 3.54 8.24 7.12
C ALA A 9 3.22 9.29 6.06
N TYR A 10 2.03 9.24 5.48
CA TYR A 10 1.58 10.17 4.44
C TYR A 10 1.50 11.61 4.95
N GLU A 11 0.96 11.82 6.15
CA GLU A 11 0.85 13.14 6.78
C GLU A 11 2.22 13.74 7.13
N ASN A 12 3.25 12.91 7.31
CA ASN A 12 4.63 13.33 7.52
C ASN A 12 5.47 13.36 6.21
N GLY A 13 4.81 13.31 5.05
CA GLY A 13 5.46 13.54 3.75
C GLY A 13 6.04 12.29 3.08
N ILE A 14 5.88 11.09 3.65
CA ILE A 14 6.25 9.84 2.96
C ILE A 14 5.24 9.61 1.83
N ASN A 15 5.76 9.49 0.60
CA ASN A 15 4.96 9.22 -0.59
C ASN A 15 5.21 7.82 -1.20
N LEU A 16 6.26 7.11 -0.77
CA LEU A 16 6.62 5.78 -1.25
C LEU A 16 6.03 4.69 -0.36
N PHE A 17 5.22 3.81 -0.95
CA PHE A 17 4.67 2.62 -0.31
C PHE A 17 4.96 1.38 -1.15
N ASP A 18 5.56 0.37 -0.52
CA ASP A 18 5.98 -0.88 -1.15
C ASP A 18 5.13 -2.07 -0.67
N THR A 19 4.88 -3.03 -1.56
CA THR A 19 4.17 -4.27 -1.29
C THR A 19 4.70 -5.40 -2.18
N ALA A 20 4.14 -6.61 -2.09
CA ALA A 20 4.45 -7.72 -3.00
C ALA A 20 3.25 -8.67 -3.07
N GLU A 21 3.11 -9.38 -4.18
CA GLU A 21 2.03 -10.37 -4.37
C GLU A 21 2.05 -11.47 -3.29
N VAL A 22 3.25 -11.86 -2.84
CA VAL A 22 3.43 -12.92 -1.83
C VAL A 22 3.11 -12.48 -0.41
N TYR A 23 3.09 -11.17 -0.15
CA TYR A 23 2.90 -10.65 1.20
C TYR A 23 1.49 -10.97 1.70
N ALA A 24 1.44 -11.89 2.67
CA ALA A 24 0.21 -12.46 3.20
C ALA A 24 -0.72 -13.03 2.09
N ALA A 25 -0.13 -13.63 1.05
CA ALA A 25 -0.85 -14.18 -0.11
C ALA A 25 -1.82 -13.15 -0.74
N GLY A 26 -1.30 -11.98 -1.11
CA GLY A 26 -2.05 -10.87 -1.72
C GLY A 26 -2.84 -10.00 -0.74
N LYS A 27 -3.05 -10.42 0.52
CA LYS A 27 -3.83 -9.62 1.49
C LYS A 27 -3.20 -8.27 1.79
N ALA A 28 -1.87 -8.15 1.71
CA ALA A 28 -1.19 -6.87 1.92
C ALA A 28 -1.59 -5.84 0.86
N GLU A 29 -1.66 -6.24 -0.42
CA GLU A 29 -2.08 -5.37 -1.52
C GLU A 29 -3.55 -4.94 -1.39
N VAL A 30 -4.42 -5.85 -0.94
CA VAL A 30 -5.83 -5.54 -0.65
C VAL A 30 -5.95 -4.49 0.46
N VAL A 31 -5.21 -4.65 1.56
CA VAL A 31 -5.22 -3.68 2.67
C VAL A 31 -4.68 -2.32 2.22
N LEU A 32 -3.56 -2.29 1.50
CA LEU A 32 -2.96 -1.07 0.94
C LEU A 32 -3.96 -0.32 0.04
N GLY A 33 -4.56 -1.02 -0.92
CA GLY A 33 -5.55 -0.45 -1.84
C GLY A 33 -6.80 0.08 -1.13
N ASN A 34 -7.30 -0.65 -0.13
CA ASN A 34 -8.46 -0.22 0.65
C ASN A 34 -8.18 1.06 1.44
N ILE A 35 -6.99 1.20 2.04
CA ILE A 35 -6.61 2.42 2.76
C ILE A 35 -6.52 3.61 1.80
N ILE A 36 -5.85 3.46 0.66
CA ILE A 36 -5.72 4.52 -0.35
C ILE A 36 -7.11 4.97 -0.83
N LYS A 37 -8.00 4.01 -1.14
CA LYS A 37 -9.37 4.30 -1.58
C LYS A 37 -10.18 5.00 -0.50
N LYS A 38 -10.11 4.54 0.75
CA LYS A 38 -10.84 5.12 1.89
C LYS A 38 -10.37 6.54 2.21
N LYS A 39 -9.06 6.79 2.18
CA LYS A 39 -8.47 8.10 2.51
C LYS A 39 -8.63 9.13 1.39
N GLY A 40 -8.91 8.69 0.16
CA GLY A 40 -9.14 9.60 -0.96
C GLY A 40 -7.90 10.40 -1.36
N TRP A 41 -6.70 9.90 -1.04
CA TRP A 41 -5.46 10.55 -1.45
C TRP A 41 -5.35 10.59 -2.98
N ARG A 42 -4.86 11.71 -3.51
CA ARG A 42 -4.69 11.86 -4.96
C ARG A 42 -3.69 10.80 -5.44
N ARG A 43 -4.04 10.03 -6.48
CA ARG A 43 -3.10 9.03 -7.02
C ARG A 43 -1.77 9.67 -7.44
N SER A 44 -1.78 10.91 -7.92
CA SER A 44 -0.59 11.66 -8.32
C SER A 44 0.36 12.04 -7.18
N SER A 45 -0.07 11.96 -5.90
CA SER A 45 0.79 12.22 -4.75
C SER A 45 1.44 10.97 -4.15
N LEU A 46 1.23 9.80 -4.76
CA LEU A 46 1.70 8.51 -4.26
C LEU A 46 2.68 7.84 -5.24
N VAL A 47 3.72 7.22 -4.71
CA VAL A 47 4.58 6.25 -5.40
C VAL A 47 4.26 4.89 -4.80
N ILE A 48 3.59 4.04 -5.56
CA ILE A 48 3.24 2.68 -5.14
C ILE A 48 4.11 1.71 -5.93
N THR A 49 4.81 0.83 -5.23
CA THR A 49 5.68 -0.20 -5.81
C THR A 49 5.23 -1.58 -5.35
N THR A 50 5.29 -2.57 -6.23
CA THR A 50 5.03 -3.98 -5.89
C THR A 50 6.11 -4.87 -6.50
N LYS A 51 6.33 -6.03 -5.88
CA LYS A 51 7.33 -7.03 -6.29
C LYS A 51 6.64 -8.29 -6.76
N ILE A 52 7.12 -8.83 -7.88
CA ILE A 52 6.61 -10.05 -8.52
C ILE A 52 7.72 -11.10 -8.48
N PHE A 53 7.39 -12.30 -8.01
CA PHE A 53 8.20 -13.51 -8.09
C PHE A 53 7.41 -14.77 -7.63
N TRP A 54 6.64 -14.67 -6.54
CA TRP A 54 5.93 -15.78 -5.89
C TRP A 54 4.40 -15.60 -5.92
N GLY A 55 3.81 -15.55 -7.13
CA GLY A 55 2.36 -15.45 -7.34
C GLY A 55 1.68 -16.75 -7.82
N GLY A 56 2.47 -17.78 -8.14
CA GLY A 56 1.98 -19.07 -8.61
C GLY A 56 1.32 -19.89 -7.49
N LYS A 57 0.18 -20.50 -7.80
CA LYS A 57 -0.37 -21.62 -7.02
C LYS A 57 0.32 -22.92 -7.42
#